data_AF-A0A929KEG7-F1
#
_entry.id   AF-A0A929KEG7-F1
#
_cell.length_a   1.000
_cell.length_b   1.000
_cell.length_c   1.000
_cell.angle_alpha   90.00
_cell.angle_beta   90.00
_cell.angle_gamma   90.00
#
_symmetry.space_group_name_H-M   'P 1'
#
loop_
_entity.id
_entity.type
_entity.pdbx_description
1 polymer ?
#
loop_
_entity_poly.entity_id
_entity_poly.type
_entity_poly.pdbx_seq_one_letter_code
_entity_poly.pdbx_strand_id
1 'polypeptide(L)'
;MEEVNAYIESGILELYVLVQLTVQEQQEVEEMAARYPEVKQEIAAIELAMEQYALQNSIEPSAELKDQIMNRLSDNETIVPVTAEVEQVIKPTPVVPIQQYNEYEAKIRILRFALAACVAMLVVSAIALYSAHNELGQAKTEILALNLDKQKFASTTSYLTEENTDLRKIADMADDPDWKVVKLAGTKMDPAAKMVVYWHTSGQHVMVDNSKMALPANDQSHQYQLWALVNGKPVDLGVFDVKSDTTQILLAMKEIAGAQAFAVTLEKRGGSVSPTMDQMIVMGGV
;
A
#
# COMPACT_ATOMS: atom_id res chain seq x y z
N MET A 1 10.73 29.64 -18.03
CA MET A 1 9.56 30.17 -17.32
C MET A 1 9.60 29.78 -15.85
N GLU A 2 9.74 28.49 -15.50
CA GLU A 2 9.87 28.08 -14.07
C GLU A 2 11.07 28.70 -13.34
N GLU A 3 12.24 28.79 -13.98
CA GLU A 3 13.43 29.39 -13.35
C GLU A 3 13.31 30.90 -13.11
N VAL A 4 12.60 31.64 -13.98
CA VAL A 4 12.38 33.09 -13.83
C VAL A 4 11.38 33.35 -12.70
N ASN A 5 10.34 32.52 -12.58
CA ASN A 5 9.39 32.63 -11.47
C ASN A 5 10.05 32.31 -10.14
N ALA A 6 10.89 31.26 -10.08
CA ALA A 6 11.65 30.94 -8.87
C ALA A 6 12.63 32.06 -8.47
N TYR A 7 13.20 32.76 -9.46
CA TYR A 7 14.07 33.92 -9.23
C TYR A 7 13.28 35.12 -8.68
N ILE A 8 12.10 35.41 -9.23
CA ILE A 8 11.18 36.44 -8.72
C ILE A 8 10.75 36.11 -7.29
N GLU A 9 10.41 34.86 -7.00
CA GLU A 9 9.96 34.41 -5.67
C GLU A 9 11.10 34.24 -4.65
N SER A 10 12.36 34.48 -5.03
CA SER A 10 13.53 34.25 -4.17
C SER A 10 13.72 35.31 -3.07
N GLY A 11 13.08 36.48 -3.20
CA GLY A 11 13.26 37.62 -2.30
C GLY A 11 14.44 38.54 -2.66
N ILE A 12 15.17 38.24 -3.75
CA ILE A 12 16.36 39.01 -4.15
C ILE A 12 16.00 40.40 -4.72
N LEU A 13 14.82 40.54 -5.34
CA LEU A 13 14.40 41.79 -5.96
C LEU A 13 14.01 42.85 -4.93
N GLU A 14 13.42 42.44 -3.80
CA GLU A 14 13.12 43.30 -2.66
C GLU A 14 14.40 43.82 -2.01
N LEU A 15 15.40 42.95 -1.85
CA LEU A 15 16.72 43.33 -1.36
C LEU A 15 17.46 44.27 -2.33
N TYR A 16 17.26 44.08 -3.63
CA TYR A 16 17.78 44.97 -4.67
C TYR A 16 17.20 46.38 -4.54
N VAL A 17 15.87 46.52 -4.47
CA VAL A 17 15.20 47.83 -4.33
C VAL A 17 15.57 48.52 -3.00
N LEU A 18 15.80 47.75 -1.94
CA LEU A 18 16.25 48.26 -0.63
C LEU A 18 17.75 48.60 -0.58
N VAL A 19 18.51 48.36 -1.65
CA VAL A 19 19.96 48.58 -1.72
C VAL A 19 20.71 47.77 -0.65
N GLN A 20 20.27 46.53 -0.40
CA GLN A 20 20.86 45.62 0.59
C GLN A 20 21.66 44.47 -0.02
N LEU A 21 21.81 44.45 -1.35
CA LEU A 21 22.60 43.46 -2.06
C LEU A 21 24.09 43.81 -2.10
N THR A 22 24.93 42.79 -2.24
CA THR A 22 26.32 42.98 -2.61
C THR A 22 26.45 43.46 -4.06
N VAL A 23 27.60 44.06 -4.42
CA VAL A 23 27.86 44.55 -5.78
C VAL A 23 27.71 43.44 -6.83
N GLN A 24 28.07 42.19 -6.48
CA GLN A 24 27.96 41.05 -7.38
C GLN A 24 26.49 40.65 -7.61
N GLU A 25 25.69 40.57 -6.56
CA GLU A 25 24.25 40.24 -6.65
C GLU A 25 23.49 41.36 -7.37
N GLN A 26 23.88 42.62 -7.18
CA GLN A 26 23.31 43.75 -7.89
C GLN A 26 23.50 43.62 -9.41
N GLN A 27 24.71 43.28 -9.85
CA GLN A 27 25.01 43.04 -11.27
C GLN A 27 24.19 41.87 -11.83
N GLU A 28 24.03 40.80 -11.07
CA GLU A 28 23.19 39.67 -11.47
C GLU A 28 21.73 40.08 -11.69
N VAL A 29 21.16 40.88 -10.77
CA VAL A 29 19.79 41.39 -10.91
C VAL A 29 19.65 42.28 -12.15
N GLU A 30 20.63 43.16 -12.42
CA GLU A 30 20.64 44.01 -13.61
C GLU A 30 20.72 43.19 -14.92
N GLU A 31 21.54 42.14 -14.94
CA GLU A 31 21.62 41.22 -16.08
C GLU A 31 20.32 40.45 -16.30
N MET A 32 19.70 39.98 -15.22
CA MET A 32 18.41 39.28 -15.25
C MET A 32 17.28 40.19 -15.73
N ALA A 33 17.24 41.44 -15.27
CA ALA A 33 16.28 42.45 -15.70
C ALA A 33 16.48 42.89 -17.16
N ALA A 34 17.71 42.86 -17.68
CA ALA A 34 18.01 43.11 -19.09
C ALA A 34 17.57 41.95 -19.99
N ARG A 35 17.61 40.71 -19.48
CA ARG A 35 17.29 39.50 -20.23
C ARG A 35 15.80 39.14 -20.20
N TYR A 36 15.12 39.39 -19.07
CA TYR A 36 13.73 38.99 -18.84
C TYR A 36 12.86 40.21 -18.47
N PRO A 37 11.96 40.66 -19.36
CA PRO A 37 11.06 41.78 -19.08
C PRO A 37 10.20 41.59 -17.82
N GLU A 38 9.87 40.35 -17.47
CA GLU A 38 9.08 40.01 -16.28
C GLU A 38 9.81 40.40 -14.98
N VAL A 39 11.13 40.22 -14.92
CA VAL A 39 11.95 40.64 -13.76
C VAL A 39 11.93 42.16 -13.61
N LYS A 40 12.02 42.89 -14.73
CA LYS A 40 11.92 44.35 -14.73
C LYS A 40 10.55 44.86 -14.29
N GLN A 41 9.48 44.17 -14.70
CA GLN A 41 8.11 44.48 -14.27
C GLN A 41 7.94 44.28 -12.76
N GLU A 42 8.51 43.20 -12.23
CA GLU A 42 8.45 42.92 -10.79
C GLU A 42 9.21 43.97 -9.97
N ILE A 43 10.43 44.35 -10.39
CA ILE A 43 11.18 45.44 -9.75
C ILE A 43 10.35 46.73 -9.68
N ALA A 44 9.70 47.12 -10.78
CA ALA A 44 8.86 48.31 -10.82
C ALA A 44 7.61 48.19 -9.92
N ALA A 45 7.03 46.99 -9.79
CA ALA A 45 5.92 46.73 -8.90
C ALA A 45 6.33 46.89 -7.42
N ILE A 46 7.50 46.39 -7.06
CA ILE A 46 8.09 46.53 -5.71
C ILE A 46 8.40 48.00 -5.41
N GLU A 47 9.03 48.73 -6.35
CA GLU A 47 9.29 50.17 -6.22
C GLU A 47 8.01 50.97 -5.98
N LEU A 48 6.95 50.68 -6.73
CA LEU A 48 5.65 51.34 -6.58
C LEU A 48 5.01 51.04 -5.22
N ALA A 49 5.09 49.80 -4.75
CA ALA A 49 4.59 49.43 -3.43
C ALA A 49 5.33 50.16 -2.31
N MET A 50 6.65 50.30 -2.44
CA MET A 50 7.48 51.05 -1.50
C MET A 50 7.19 52.56 -1.54
N GLU A 51 6.98 53.13 -2.73
CA GLU A 51 6.56 54.53 -2.87
C GLU A 51 5.23 54.78 -2.16
N GLN A 52 4.24 53.92 -2.37
CA GLN A 52 2.93 54.01 -1.70
C GLN A 52 3.08 53.94 -0.18
N TYR A 53 3.90 53.02 0.32
CA TYR A 53 4.20 52.93 1.75
C TYR A 53 4.87 54.20 2.28
N ALA A 54 5.86 54.74 1.56
CA ALA A 54 6.56 55.96 1.93
C ALA A 54 5.63 57.18 1.97
N LEU A 55 4.71 57.30 1.00
CA LEU A 55 3.71 58.37 0.97
C LEU A 55 2.73 58.29 2.14
N GLN A 56 2.26 57.08 2.48
CA GLN A 56 1.37 56.87 3.62
C GLN A 56 2.02 57.22 4.96
N ASN A 57 3.35 57.07 5.06
CA ASN A 57 4.13 57.35 6.26
C ASN A 57 4.95 58.65 6.15
N SER A 58 4.57 59.53 5.22
CA SER A 58 5.32 60.76 4.98
C SER A 58 5.22 61.74 6.15
N ILE A 59 6.34 62.40 6.44
CA ILE A 59 6.42 63.47 7.43
C ILE A 59 6.60 64.77 6.67
N GLU A 60 5.81 65.79 7.02
CA GLU A 60 5.90 67.10 6.37
C GLU A 60 7.29 67.72 6.63
N PRO A 61 8.05 68.06 5.57
CA PRO A 61 9.34 68.71 5.74
C PRO A 61 9.17 70.14 6.27
N SER A 62 10.25 70.73 6.79
CA SER A 62 10.20 72.13 7.22
C SER A 62 9.83 73.06 6.06
N ALA A 63 9.06 74.10 6.34
CA ALA A 63 8.60 75.07 5.34
C ALA A 63 9.75 75.74 4.57
N GLU A 64 10.90 75.89 5.23
CA GLU A 64 12.11 76.53 4.70
C GLU A 64 12.89 75.63 3.73
N LEU A 65 12.69 74.30 3.77
CA LEU A 65 13.48 73.36 2.98
C LEU A 65 13.26 73.55 1.48
N LYS A 66 12.04 73.88 1.06
CA LYS A 66 11.71 74.13 -0.34
C LYS A 66 12.53 75.30 -0.90
N ASP A 67 12.61 76.40 -0.16
CA ASP A 67 13.36 77.58 -0.57
C ASP A 67 14.87 77.31 -0.57
N GLN A 68 15.37 76.55 0.40
CA GLN A 68 16.78 76.12 0.43
C GLN A 68 17.16 75.28 -0.80
N ILE A 69 16.31 74.30 -1.16
CA ILE A 69 16.54 73.46 -2.35
C ILE A 69 16.47 74.32 -3.62
N MET A 70 15.46 75.19 -3.73
CA MET A 70 15.26 75.97 -4.95
C MET A 70 16.35 77.03 -5.15
N ASN A 71 16.86 77.62 -4.07
CA ASN A 71 18.02 78.51 -4.12
C ASN A 71 19.27 77.74 -4.57
N ARG A 72 19.54 76.54 -4.03
CA ARG A 72 20.68 75.71 -4.45
C ARG A 72 20.61 75.23 -5.91
N LEU A 73 19.40 75.05 -6.45
CA LEU A 73 19.22 74.70 -7.86
C LEU A 73 19.32 75.92 -8.80
N SER A 74 19.03 77.13 -8.28
CA SER A 74 19.07 78.39 -9.04
C SER A 74 20.45 79.03 -9.04
N ASP A 75 21.21 78.85 -7.95
CA ASP A 75 22.63 79.18 -7.90
C ASP A 75 23.41 78.16 -8.72
N ASN A 76 23.52 78.43 -10.03
CA ASN A 76 24.44 77.73 -10.93
C ASN A 76 25.89 78.19 -10.68
N GLU A 77 26.30 78.26 -9.42
CA GLU A 77 27.70 78.46 -9.04
C GLU A 77 28.31 77.09 -8.73
N THR A 78 29.25 76.72 -9.61
CA THR A 78 30.40 75.83 -9.41
C THR A 78 30.42 75.08 -8.06
N ILE A 79 30.45 73.74 -8.11
CA ILE A 79 30.81 72.91 -6.95
C ILE A 79 32.19 73.36 -6.45
N VAL A 80 32.22 74.26 -5.47
CA VAL A 80 33.42 74.65 -4.76
C VAL A 80 33.56 73.67 -3.59
N PRO A 81 34.70 72.97 -3.43
CA PRO A 81 34.91 72.15 -2.25
C PRO A 81 34.83 73.04 -1.02
N VAL A 82 34.05 72.63 -0.03
CA VAL A 82 33.94 73.31 1.27
C VAL A 82 35.26 73.14 2.02
N THR A 83 36.21 74.06 1.79
CA THR A 83 37.27 74.40 2.76
C THR A 83 36.85 75.69 3.44
N ALA A 84 35.96 75.58 4.43
CA ALA A 84 35.73 76.61 5.42
C ALA A 84 36.31 76.11 6.74
N GLU A 85 37.41 76.70 7.19
CA GLU A 85 37.91 76.56 8.55
C GLU A 85 36.86 77.14 9.50
N VAL A 86 36.19 76.26 10.25
CA VAL A 86 35.37 76.64 11.40
C VAL A 86 36.28 76.55 12.63
N GLU A 87 36.67 77.69 13.18
CA GLU A 87 37.29 77.76 14.51
C GLU A 87 36.28 77.22 15.54
N GLN A 88 36.53 76.01 16.05
CA GLN A 88 35.77 75.42 17.14
C GLN A 88 36.36 75.83 18.48
N VAL A 89 35.60 76.60 19.25
CA VAL A 89 35.83 76.81 20.68
C VAL A 89 35.54 75.51 21.42
N ILE A 90 36.60 74.81 21.85
CA ILE A 90 36.49 73.54 22.58
C ILE A 90 36.15 73.83 24.05
N LYS A 91 34.90 73.62 24.44
CA LYS A 91 34.53 73.44 25.87
C LYS A 91 34.79 71.98 26.26
N PRO A 92 35.36 71.69 27.45
CA PRO A 92 35.58 70.32 27.88
C PRO A 92 34.23 69.64 28.16
N THR A 93 33.82 68.75 27.25
CA THR A 93 32.66 67.89 27.38
C THR A 93 32.95 66.79 28.42
N PRO A 94 32.02 66.45 29.32
CA PRO A 94 32.22 65.34 30.24
C PRO A 94 32.38 64.04 29.44
N VAL A 95 33.49 63.36 29.68
CA VAL A 95 33.83 62.10 29.01
C VAL A 95 32.90 61.03 29.58
N VAL A 96 31.83 60.69 28.85
CA VAL A 96 31.01 59.52 29.14
C VAL A 96 31.77 58.32 28.57
N PRO A 97 32.10 57.28 29.38
CA PRO A 97 32.73 56.07 28.85
C PRO A 97 31.80 55.45 27.82
N ILE A 98 32.34 55.18 26.63
CA ILE A 98 31.65 54.41 25.59
C ILE A 98 31.41 53.02 26.17
N GLN A 99 30.18 52.72 26.59
CA GLN A 99 29.80 51.35 26.89
C GLN A 99 29.86 50.59 25.58
N GLN A 100 30.87 49.72 25.44
CA GLN A 100 30.89 48.71 24.38
C GLN A 100 29.69 47.79 24.61
N TYR A 101 28.56 48.11 23.98
CA TYR A 101 27.41 47.23 23.99
C TYR A 101 27.77 46.07 23.08
N ASN A 102 28.09 44.92 23.68
CA ASN A 102 28.42 43.68 22.97
C ASN A 102 27.18 43.12 22.27
N GLU A 103 26.69 43.76 21.20
CA GLU A 103 25.56 43.27 20.38
C GLU A 103 25.80 41.84 19.89
N TYR A 104 27.06 41.46 19.67
CA TYR A 104 27.47 40.11 19.29
C TYR A 104 27.15 39.06 20.37
N GLU A 105 27.28 39.37 21.67
CA GLU A 105 26.96 38.41 22.72
C GLU A 105 25.45 38.14 22.85
N ALA A 106 24.62 39.17 22.67
CA ALA A 106 23.17 39.03 22.68
C ALA A 106 22.68 38.18 21.50
N LYS A 107 23.21 38.42 20.28
CA LYS A 107 22.91 37.63 19.08
C LYS A 107 23.36 36.17 19.22
N ILE A 108 24.55 35.92 19.78
CA ILE A 108 25.05 34.55 20.03
C ILE A 108 24.17 33.81 21.06
N ARG A 109 23.67 34.51 22.09
CA ARG A 109 22.77 33.89 23.09
C ARG A 109 21.43 33.49 22.47
N ILE A 110 20.86 34.33 21.61
CA ILE A 110 19.63 34.01 20.86
C ILE A 110 19.86 32.81 19.94
N LEU A 111 20.98 32.77 19.21
CA LEU A 111 21.33 31.63 18.34
C LEU A 111 21.51 30.33 19.14
N ARG A 112 22.07 30.38 20.35
CA ARG A 112 22.18 29.20 21.23
C ARG A 112 20.81 28.69 21.68
N PHE A 113 19.88 29.58 22.02
CA PHE A 113 18.50 29.19 22.35
C PHE A 113 17.75 28.66 21.13
N ALA A 114 17.92 29.27 19.96
CA ALA A 114 17.34 28.79 18.70
C ALA A 114 17.87 27.38 18.36
N LEU A 115 19.19 27.16 18.46
CA LEU A 115 19.79 25.85 18.26
C LEU A 115 19.26 24.83 19.27
N ALA A 116 19.15 25.18 20.55
CA ALA A 116 18.59 24.30 21.57
C ALA A 116 17.12 23.94 21.28
N ALA A 117 16.31 24.90 20.82
CA ALA A 117 14.93 24.67 20.41
C ALA A 117 14.83 23.74 19.18
N CYS A 118 15.69 23.93 18.18
CA CYS A 118 15.76 23.04 17.01
C CYS A 118 16.14 21.62 17.40
N VAL A 119 17.13 21.44 18.28
CA VAL A 119 17.52 20.12 18.79
C VAL A 119 16.38 19.48 19.57
N ALA A 120 15.70 20.24 20.43
CA ALA A 120 14.55 19.74 21.18
C ALA A 120 13.40 19.29 20.26
N MET A 121 13.08 20.09 19.23
CA MET A 121 12.06 19.75 18.25
C MET A 121 12.46 18.52 17.43
N LEU A 122 13.73 18.37 17.06
CA LEU A 122 14.24 17.20 16.37
C LEU A 122 14.08 15.95 17.23
N VAL A 123 14.40 16.01 18.52
CA VAL A 123 14.23 14.87 19.45
C VAL A 123 12.76 14.47 19.56
N VAL A 124 11.85 15.44 19.73
CA VAL A 124 10.39 15.16 19.78
C VAL A 124 9.93 14.53 18.47
N SER A 125 10.35 15.07 17.33
CA SER A 125 10.03 14.54 16.01
C SER A 125 10.56 13.11 15.82
N ALA A 126 11.80 12.82 16.24
CA ALA A 126 12.39 11.50 16.16
C ALA A 126 11.63 10.48 17.02
N ILE A 127 11.20 10.86 18.23
CA ILE A 127 10.38 10.01 19.10
C ILE A 127 9.02 9.74 18.45
N ALA A 128 8.36 10.78 17.93
CA ALA A 128 7.07 10.63 17.25
C ALA A 128 7.18 9.73 16.01
N LEU A 129 8.23 9.91 15.20
CA LEU A 129 8.48 9.09 14.01
C LEU A 129 8.79 7.64 14.38
N TYR A 130 9.56 7.40 15.45
CA TYR A 130 9.85 6.06 15.94
C TYR A 130 8.57 5.36 16.44
N SER A 131 7.73 6.06 17.22
CA SER A 131 6.43 5.55 17.67
C SER A 131 5.53 5.19 16.50
N ALA A 132 5.37 6.11 15.54
CA ALA A 132 4.56 5.90 14.35
C ALA A 132 5.08 4.74 13.50
N HIS A 133 6.40 4.59 13.35
CA HIS A 133 7.00 3.48 12.62
C HIS A 133 6.74 2.14 13.30
N ASN A 134 6.80 2.11 14.64
CA ASN A 134 6.54 0.90 15.42
C ASN A 134 5.06 0.49 15.37
N GLU A 135 4.13 1.44 15.52
CA GLU A 135 2.68 1.21 15.34
C GLU A 135 2.35 0.72 13.94
N LEU A 136 2.96 1.32 12.91
CA LEU A 136 2.78 0.90 11.52
C LEU A 136 3.30 -0.54 11.30
N GLY A 137 4.41 -0.90 11.95
CA GLY A 137 4.94 -2.26 11.94
C GLY A 137 3.96 -3.26 12.55
N GLN A 138 3.41 -2.95 13.73
CA GLN A 138 2.42 -3.79 14.42
C GLN A 138 1.14 -3.94 13.60
N ALA A 139 0.60 -2.84 13.07
CA ALA A 139 -0.59 -2.85 12.23
C ALA A 139 -0.39 -3.71 10.97
N LYS A 140 0.79 -3.65 10.33
CA LYS A 140 1.12 -4.53 9.20
C LYS A 140 1.13 -6.00 9.61
N THR A 141 1.72 -6.35 10.76
CA THR A 141 1.74 -7.73 11.24
C THR A 141 0.34 -8.24 11.58
N GLU A 142 -0.51 -7.39 12.16
CA GLU A 142 -1.90 -7.74 12.48
C GLU A 142 -2.74 -7.92 11.21
N ILE A 143 -2.58 -7.05 10.20
CA ILE A 143 -3.22 -7.22 8.89
C ILE A 143 -2.80 -8.53 8.23
N LEU A 144 -1.52 -8.91 8.32
CA LEU A 144 -1.04 -10.19 7.78
C LEU A 144 -1.68 -11.37 8.53
N ALA A 145 -1.70 -11.33 9.86
CA ALA A 145 -2.35 -12.36 10.68
C ALA A 145 -3.86 -12.46 10.37
N LEU A 146 -4.56 -11.33 10.27
CA LEU A 146 -5.98 -11.26 9.97
C LEU A 146 -6.30 -11.81 8.57
N ASN A 147 -5.44 -11.55 7.58
CA ASN A 147 -5.59 -12.12 6.24
C ASN A 147 -5.41 -13.64 6.23
N LEU A 148 -4.45 -14.16 7.00
CA LEU A 148 -4.26 -15.61 7.17
C LEU A 148 -5.47 -16.25 7.86
N ASP A 149 -5.97 -15.63 8.92
CA ASP A 149 -7.16 -16.11 9.62
C ASP A 149 -8.39 -16.07 8.72
N LYS A 150 -8.56 -15.03 7.90
CA LYS A 150 -9.65 -14.95 6.92
C LYS A 150 -9.56 -16.08 5.89
N GLN A 151 -8.37 -16.40 5.39
CA GLN A 151 -8.18 -17.54 4.48
C GLN A 151 -8.52 -18.87 5.15
N LYS A 152 -8.08 -19.08 6.38
CA LYS A 152 -8.38 -20.28 7.17
C LYS A 152 -9.87 -20.42 7.47
N PHE A 153 -10.53 -19.31 7.81
CA PHE A 153 -11.96 -19.29 8.04
C PHE A 153 -12.75 -19.60 6.76
N ALA A 154 -12.35 -18.99 5.63
CA ALA A 154 -12.95 -19.28 4.34
C ALA A 154 -12.80 -20.75 3.94
N SER A 155 -11.60 -21.35 4.10
CA SER A 155 -11.40 -22.76 3.76
C SER A 155 -12.21 -23.69 4.65
N THR A 156 -12.28 -23.41 5.95
CA THR A 156 -13.06 -24.20 6.92
C THR A 156 -14.56 -24.08 6.65
N THR A 157 -15.04 -22.87 6.32
CA THR A 157 -16.45 -22.64 5.98
C THR A 157 -16.83 -23.36 4.69
N SER A 158 -15.98 -23.30 3.66
CA SER A 158 -16.20 -24.05 2.42
C SER A 158 -16.24 -25.56 2.67
N TYR A 159 -15.29 -26.08 3.46
CA TYR A 159 -15.25 -27.48 3.87
C TYR A 159 -16.54 -27.92 4.57
N LEU A 160 -16.97 -27.19 5.61
CA LEU A 160 -18.20 -27.52 6.35
C LEU A 160 -19.45 -27.41 5.47
N THR A 161 -19.46 -26.47 4.52
CA THR A 161 -20.58 -26.30 3.59
C THR A 161 -20.67 -27.48 2.62
N GLU A 162 -19.54 -27.95 2.10
CA GLU A 162 -19.46 -29.14 1.24
C GLU A 162 -19.89 -30.39 2.00
N GLU A 163 -19.35 -30.60 3.21
CA GLU A 163 -19.72 -31.73 4.08
C GLU A 163 -21.22 -31.74 4.39
N ASN A 164 -21.79 -30.59 4.80
CA ASN A 164 -23.24 -30.48 5.04
C ASN A 164 -24.06 -30.70 3.78
N THR A 165 -23.57 -30.27 2.62
CA THR A 165 -24.26 -30.48 1.35
C THR A 165 -24.34 -31.97 1.01
N ASP A 166 -23.24 -32.70 1.18
CA ASP A 166 -23.23 -34.14 0.95
C ASP A 166 -24.08 -34.90 1.97
N LEU A 167 -24.04 -34.53 3.26
CA LEU A 167 -24.93 -35.10 4.27
C LEU A 167 -26.40 -34.89 3.95
N ARG A 168 -26.78 -33.71 3.46
CA ARG A 168 -28.14 -33.42 3.00
C ARG A 168 -28.52 -34.28 1.80
N LYS A 169 -27.65 -34.42 0.80
CA LYS A 169 -27.88 -35.33 -0.33
C LYS A 169 -28.11 -36.76 0.15
N ILE A 170 -27.28 -37.27 1.07
CA ILE A 170 -27.44 -38.63 1.61
C ILE A 170 -28.81 -38.78 2.29
N ALA A 171 -29.26 -37.77 3.02
CA ALA A 171 -30.60 -37.78 3.63
C ALA A 171 -31.70 -37.78 2.56
N ASP A 172 -31.62 -36.90 1.57
CA ASP A 172 -32.58 -36.82 0.46
C ASP A 172 -32.63 -38.13 -0.36
N MET A 173 -31.48 -38.78 -0.56
CA MET A 173 -31.35 -40.09 -1.22
C MET A 173 -32.01 -41.22 -0.44
N ALA A 174 -32.12 -41.11 0.88
CA ALA A 174 -32.79 -42.13 1.69
C ALA A 174 -34.31 -42.07 1.58
N ASP A 175 -34.85 -40.90 1.26
CA ASP A 175 -36.30 -40.66 1.09
C ASP A 175 -36.79 -40.95 -0.34
N ASP A 176 -35.87 -41.04 -1.30
CA ASP A 176 -36.18 -41.29 -2.71
C ASP A 176 -36.04 -42.80 -3.05
N PRO A 177 -37.15 -43.46 -3.48
CA PRO A 177 -37.16 -44.90 -3.75
C PRO A 177 -36.32 -45.33 -4.95
N ASP A 178 -35.94 -44.40 -5.84
CA ASP A 178 -35.13 -44.71 -7.01
C ASP A 178 -33.63 -44.87 -6.67
N TRP A 179 -33.21 -44.39 -5.50
CA TRP A 179 -31.87 -44.62 -4.95
C TRP A 179 -31.77 -46.00 -4.30
N LYS A 180 -30.84 -46.81 -4.80
CA LYS A 180 -30.47 -48.10 -4.23
C LYS A 180 -29.14 -48.01 -3.50
N VAL A 181 -29.09 -48.64 -2.33
CA VAL A 181 -27.86 -48.81 -1.54
C VAL A 181 -27.26 -50.18 -1.85
N VAL A 182 -26.15 -50.19 -2.58
CA VAL A 182 -25.41 -51.41 -2.91
C VAL A 182 -24.21 -51.53 -1.97
N LYS A 183 -24.19 -52.58 -1.16
CA LYS A 183 -23.07 -52.89 -0.26
C LYS A 183 -22.09 -53.81 -0.98
N LEU A 184 -20.86 -53.37 -1.17
CA LEU A 184 -19.80 -54.18 -1.75
C LEU A 184 -18.95 -54.76 -0.64
N ALA A 185 -18.83 -56.08 -0.63
CA ALA A 185 -18.03 -56.83 0.32
C ALA A 185 -16.67 -57.19 -0.27
N GLY A 186 -15.66 -57.26 0.60
CA GLY A 186 -14.31 -57.71 0.29
C GLY A 186 -14.28 -59.07 -0.37
N THR A 187 -13.39 -59.24 -1.35
CA THR A 187 -13.14 -60.54 -1.99
C THR A 187 -12.07 -61.33 -1.23
N LYS A 188 -11.60 -62.44 -1.81
CA LYS A 188 -10.44 -63.17 -1.28
C LYS A 188 -9.15 -62.35 -1.25
N MET A 189 -9.04 -61.32 -2.10
CA MET A 189 -7.87 -60.44 -2.15
C MET A 189 -7.78 -59.58 -0.89
N ASP A 190 -8.92 -59.07 -0.43
CA ASP A 190 -9.01 -58.33 0.82
C ASP A 190 -10.38 -58.58 1.48
N PRO A 191 -10.47 -59.60 2.36
CA PRO A 191 -11.73 -59.92 3.03
C PRO A 191 -12.21 -58.85 4.01
N ALA A 192 -11.33 -57.95 4.45
CA ALA A 192 -11.68 -56.85 5.35
C ALA A 192 -12.21 -55.64 4.60
N ALA A 193 -11.96 -55.57 3.29
CA ALA A 193 -12.42 -54.48 2.46
C ALA A 193 -13.94 -54.37 2.41
N LYS A 194 -14.45 -53.15 2.35
CA LYS A 194 -15.87 -52.86 2.19
C LYS A 194 -16.08 -51.48 1.58
N MET A 195 -17.19 -51.32 0.89
CA MET A 195 -17.60 -50.03 0.33
C MET A 195 -19.11 -49.99 0.14
N VAL A 196 -19.68 -48.79 0.09
CA VAL A 196 -21.08 -48.58 -0.29
C VAL A 196 -21.13 -47.73 -1.56
N VAL A 197 -21.96 -48.17 -2.50
CA VAL A 197 -22.32 -47.42 -3.70
C VAL A 197 -23.80 -47.11 -3.64
N TYR A 198 -24.14 -45.84 -3.85
CA TYR A 198 -25.49 -45.41 -4.09
C TYR A 198 -25.72 -45.35 -5.60
N TRP A 199 -26.80 -45.95 -6.07
CA TRP A 199 -27.15 -45.98 -7.49
C TRP A 199 -28.60 -45.52 -7.69
N HIS A 200 -28.79 -44.46 -8.45
CA HIS A 200 -30.10 -43.95 -8.83
C HIS A 200 -30.56 -44.61 -10.12
N THR A 201 -31.62 -45.41 -10.04
CA THR A 201 -32.02 -46.31 -11.12
C THR A 201 -32.67 -45.60 -12.32
N SER A 202 -33.40 -44.50 -12.10
CA SER A 202 -34.09 -43.76 -13.16
C SER A 202 -33.19 -42.66 -13.76
N GLY A 203 -32.55 -41.87 -12.90
CA GLY A 203 -31.63 -40.79 -13.26
C GLY A 203 -30.17 -41.21 -13.49
N GLN A 204 -29.86 -42.51 -13.38
CA GLN A 204 -28.57 -43.12 -13.78
C GLN A 204 -27.34 -42.70 -12.97
N HIS A 205 -27.50 -41.89 -11.93
CA HIS A 205 -26.39 -41.41 -11.12
C HIS A 205 -25.79 -42.51 -10.24
N VAL A 206 -24.46 -42.53 -10.13
CA VAL A 206 -23.72 -43.44 -9.26
C VAL A 206 -22.84 -42.61 -8.34
N MET A 207 -22.90 -42.89 -7.04
CA MET A 207 -22.09 -42.22 -6.03
C MET A 207 -21.42 -43.24 -5.11
N VAL A 208 -20.12 -43.08 -4.89
CA VAL A 208 -19.36 -43.85 -3.90
C VAL A 208 -19.39 -43.12 -2.56
N ASP A 209 -19.67 -43.84 -1.48
CA ASP A 209 -19.65 -43.32 -0.12
C ASP A 209 -18.26 -43.53 0.50
N ASN A 210 -17.45 -42.46 0.51
CA ASN A 210 -16.11 -42.47 1.09
C ASN A 210 -16.16 -42.71 2.61
N SER A 211 -17.21 -42.28 3.31
CA SER A 211 -17.33 -42.48 4.77
C SER A 211 -17.55 -43.96 5.15
N LYS A 212 -18.05 -44.77 4.21
CA LYS A 212 -18.25 -46.21 4.37
C LYS A 212 -17.25 -47.05 3.57
N MET A 213 -16.18 -46.43 3.09
CA MET A 213 -15.10 -47.08 2.37
C MET A 213 -14.02 -47.56 3.36
N ALA A 214 -13.64 -48.82 3.24
CA ALA A 214 -12.46 -49.39 3.86
C ALA A 214 -11.68 -50.15 2.79
N LEU A 215 -11.06 -49.42 1.87
CA LEU A 215 -10.14 -49.97 0.88
C LEU A 215 -8.70 -49.64 1.31
N PRO A 216 -7.69 -50.48 1.01
CA PRO A 216 -6.30 -50.14 1.24
C PRO A 216 -5.89 -48.84 0.54
N ALA A 217 -4.98 -48.08 1.12
CA ALA A 217 -4.40 -46.93 0.43
C ALA A 217 -3.66 -47.40 -0.84
N ASN A 218 -3.94 -46.78 -1.98
CA ASN A 218 -3.25 -47.08 -3.23
C ASN A 218 -1.93 -46.29 -3.37
N ASP A 219 -0.99 -46.84 -4.12
CA ASP A 219 0.30 -46.19 -4.40
C ASP A 219 0.22 -45.19 -5.56
N GLN A 220 1.33 -44.55 -5.93
CA GLN A 220 1.37 -43.57 -7.03
C GLN A 220 1.27 -44.17 -8.43
N SER A 221 1.38 -45.49 -8.57
CA SER A 221 1.29 -46.21 -9.85
C SER A 221 -0.05 -46.90 -10.07
N HIS A 222 -0.86 -47.02 -9.03
CA HIS A 222 -2.17 -47.68 -9.05
C HIS A 222 -3.29 -46.75 -8.59
N GLN A 223 -4.51 -47.08 -9.00
CA GLN A 223 -5.74 -46.41 -8.59
C GLN A 223 -6.90 -47.41 -8.64
N TYR A 224 -7.98 -47.11 -7.94
CA TYR A 224 -9.17 -47.94 -7.99
C TYR A 224 -10.02 -47.62 -9.21
N GLN A 225 -10.73 -48.62 -9.73
CA GLN A 225 -11.70 -48.45 -10.81
C GLN A 225 -13.01 -49.12 -10.43
N LEU A 226 -14.11 -48.37 -10.56
CA LEU A 226 -15.46 -48.88 -10.33
C LEU A 226 -16.03 -49.44 -11.63
N TRP A 227 -16.69 -50.58 -11.53
CA TRP A 227 -17.33 -51.28 -12.63
C TRP A 227 -18.79 -51.56 -12.30
N ALA A 228 -19.66 -51.43 -13.29
CA ALA A 228 -21.00 -52.03 -13.28
C ALA A 228 -21.03 -53.27 -14.17
N LEU A 229 -21.68 -54.34 -13.72
CA LEU A 229 -21.93 -55.52 -14.53
C LEU A 229 -23.29 -55.38 -15.23
N VAL A 230 -23.28 -55.28 -16.56
CA VAL A 230 -24.48 -55.12 -17.39
C VAL A 230 -24.56 -56.27 -18.38
N ASN A 231 -25.57 -57.14 -18.23
CA ASN A 231 -25.71 -58.34 -19.06
C ASN A 231 -24.44 -59.21 -19.07
N GLY A 232 -23.81 -59.35 -17.90
CA GLY A 232 -22.55 -60.09 -17.74
C GLY A 232 -21.29 -59.40 -18.30
N LYS A 233 -21.41 -58.17 -18.82
CA LYS A 233 -20.26 -57.40 -19.32
C LYS A 233 -19.91 -56.25 -18.36
N PRO A 234 -18.63 -56.08 -17.99
CA PRO A 234 -18.22 -54.97 -17.15
C PRO A 234 -18.25 -53.67 -17.96
N VAL A 235 -18.79 -52.62 -17.36
CA VAL A 235 -18.84 -51.25 -17.87
C VAL A 235 -18.05 -50.37 -16.91
N ASP A 236 -17.09 -49.62 -17.44
CA ASP A 236 -16.26 -48.70 -16.68
C ASP A 236 -17.10 -47.53 -16.15
N LEU A 237 -17.09 -47.35 -14.82
CA LEU A 237 -17.74 -46.23 -14.14
C LEU A 237 -16.76 -45.15 -13.67
N GLY A 238 -15.49 -45.28 -13.99
CA GLY A 238 -14.45 -44.31 -13.66
C GLY A 238 -13.51 -44.79 -12.56
N VAL A 239 -12.47 -43.99 -12.37
CA VAL A 239 -11.33 -44.28 -11.51
C VAL A 239 -11.28 -43.31 -10.33
N PHE A 240 -10.74 -43.76 -9.20
CA PHE A 240 -10.61 -42.95 -7.99
C PHE A 240 -9.44 -43.39 -7.12
N ASP A 241 -8.96 -42.48 -6.28
CA ASP A 241 -7.95 -42.75 -5.26
C ASP A 241 -8.61 -42.78 -3.89
N VAL A 242 -8.08 -43.62 -2.98
CA VAL A 242 -8.47 -43.60 -1.57
C VAL A 242 -7.83 -42.36 -0.94
N LYS A 243 -8.67 -41.39 -0.58
CA LYS A 243 -8.24 -40.19 0.14
C LYS A 243 -8.24 -40.46 1.64
N SER A 244 -7.18 -40.02 2.31
CA SER A 244 -7.04 -40.15 3.77
C SER A 244 -7.93 -39.15 4.52
N ASP A 245 -8.26 -38.03 3.88
CA ASP A 245 -9.18 -37.03 4.36
C ASP A 245 -10.58 -37.32 3.80
N THR A 246 -11.53 -37.61 4.69
CA THR A 246 -12.95 -37.84 4.32
C THR A 246 -13.67 -36.53 3.98
N THR A 247 -12.95 -35.55 3.43
CA THR A 247 -13.42 -34.20 3.10
C THR A 247 -14.59 -34.22 2.14
N GLN A 248 -14.57 -35.17 1.20
CA GLN A 248 -15.65 -35.42 0.28
C GLN A 248 -16.31 -36.75 0.66
N ILE A 249 -17.55 -36.70 1.16
CA ILE A 249 -18.27 -37.89 1.60
C ILE A 249 -18.78 -38.67 0.38
N LEU A 250 -19.31 -37.96 -0.63
CA LEU A 250 -19.84 -38.56 -1.86
C LEU A 250 -18.96 -38.26 -3.06
N LEU A 251 -18.49 -39.32 -3.71
CA LEU A 251 -17.77 -39.23 -4.98
C LEU A 251 -18.69 -39.63 -6.14
N ALA A 252 -18.98 -38.70 -7.04
CA ALA A 252 -19.77 -38.97 -8.24
C ALA A 252 -18.96 -39.78 -9.27
N MET A 253 -19.59 -40.81 -9.81
CA MET A 253 -19.02 -41.71 -10.83
C MET A 253 -19.78 -41.57 -12.15
N LYS A 254 -19.32 -42.23 -13.22
CA LYS A 254 -20.02 -42.20 -14.51
C LYS A 254 -21.43 -42.79 -14.39
N GLU A 255 -22.34 -42.25 -15.18
CA GLU A 255 -23.74 -42.66 -15.18
C GLU A 255 -23.95 -44.04 -15.78
N ILE A 256 -24.94 -44.77 -15.25
CA ILE A 256 -25.35 -46.07 -15.78
C ILE A 256 -26.84 -46.33 -15.57
N ALA A 257 -27.50 -46.74 -16.66
CA ALA A 257 -28.94 -47.01 -16.67
C ALA A 257 -29.34 -48.33 -15.99
N GLY A 258 -28.43 -49.29 -15.90
CA GLY A 258 -28.73 -50.61 -15.36
C GLY A 258 -27.47 -51.31 -14.90
N ALA A 259 -27.53 -52.00 -13.75
CA ALA A 259 -26.46 -52.83 -13.23
C ALA A 259 -27.05 -54.05 -12.52
N GLN A 260 -26.39 -55.20 -12.70
CA GLN A 260 -26.68 -56.45 -11.98
C GLN A 260 -25.80 -56.56 -10.72
N ALA A 261 -24.61 -55.97 -10.79
CA ALA A 261 -23.65 -55.92 -9.70
C ALA A 261 -22.71 -54.73 -9.92
N PHE A 262 -22.05 -54.32 -8.85
CA PHE A 262 -20.92 -53.39 -8.89
C PHE A 262 -19.66 -54.08 -8.35
N ALA A 263 -18.51 -53.72 -8.89
CA ALA A 263 -17.22 -54.24 -8.45
C ALA A 263 -16.14 -53.16 -8.50
N VAL A 264 -15.11 -53.29 -7.67
CA VAL A 264 -13.93 -52.43 -7.70
C VAL A 264 -12.68 -53.27 -7.83
N THR A 265 -11.80 -52.84 -8.72
CA THR A 265 -10.46 -53.41 -8.91
C THR A 265 -9.38 -52.38 -8.63
N LEU A 266 -8.19 -52.83 -8.24
CA LEU A 266 -6.98 -52.01 -8.19
C LEU A 266 -6.27 -52.12 -9.55
N GLU A 267 -6.21 -51.02 -10.29
CA GLU A 267 -5.70 -50.97 -11.66
C GLU A 267 -4.48 -50.04 -11.74
N LYS A 268 -3.73 -50.12 -12.85
CA LYS A 268 -2.68 -49.13 -13.12
C LYS A 268 -3.30 -47.74 -13.28
N ARG A 269 -2.51 -46.71 -13.01
CA ARG A 269 -2.92 -45.33 -13.23
C ARG A 269 -3.34 -45.10 -14.68
N GLY A 270 -4.48 -44.44 -14.86
CA GLY A 270 -5.21 -44.35 -16.13
C GLY A 270 -6.37 -45.35 -16.26
N GLY A 271 -6.42 -46.39 -15.42
CA GLY A 271 -7.44 -47.43 -15.45
C GLY A 271 -7.18 -48.50 -16.50
N SER A 272 -8.12 -49.41 -16.62
CA SER A 272 -8.10 -50.55 -17.55
C SER A 272 -9.33 -50.52 -18.44
N VAL A 273 -9.25 -51.17 -19.60
CA VAL A 273 -10.39 -51.35 -20.52
C VAL A 273 -11.34 -52.47 -20.07
N SER A 274 -10.85 -53.36 -19.22
CA SER A 274 -11.58 -54.47 -18.62
C SER A 274 -11.03 -54.73 -17.21
N PRO A 275 -11.84 -55.20 -16.25
CA PRO A 275 -11.40 -55.42 -14.88
C PRO A 275 -10.33 -56.51 -14.81
N THR A 276 -9.25 -56.23 -14.08
CA THR A 276 -8.25 -57.22 -13.73
C THR A 276 -8.82 -58.10 -12.60
N MET A 277 -9.33 -59.28 -12.96
CA MET A 277 -10.08 -60.15 -12.04
C MET A 277 -9.28 -60.56 -10.79
N ASP A 278 -7.97 -60.76 -10.93
CA ASP A 278 -7.07 -61.09 -9.81
C ASP A 278 -6.80 -59.89 -8.89
N GLN A 279 -7.20 -58.68 -9.29
CA GLN A 279 -7.07 -57.44 -8.52
C GLN A 279 -8.43 -56.91 -8.06
N MET A 280 -9.47 -57.74 -8.06
CA MET A 280 -10.79 -57.37 -7.56
C MET A 280 -10.80 -57.30 -6.03
N ILE A 281 -11.10 -56.14 -5.48
CA ILE A 281 -11.02 -55.87 -4.04
C ILE A 281 -12.39 -55.98 -3.38
N VAL A 282 -13.44 -55.40 -3.99
CA VAL A 282 -14.81 -55.52 -3.48
C VAL A 282 -15.82 -55.79 -4.61
N MET A 283 -16.91 -56.48 -4.29
CA MET A 283 -18.03 -56.73 -5.20
C MET A 283 -19.35 -56.81 -4.44
N GLY A 284 -20.46 -56.40 -5.07
CA GLY A 284 -21.81 -56.51 -4.52
C GLY A 284 -22.87 -56.59 -5.61
N GLY A 285 -23.87 -57.46 -5.43
CA GLY A 285 -25.05 -57.53 -6.28
C GLY A 285 -26.06 -56.44 -5.97
N VAL A 286 -26.87 -56.07 -6.97
CA VAL A 286 -27.97 -55.11 -6.84
C VAL A 286 -29.29 -55.79 -6.51
#